data_AF-A0A523X433-F1
#
_entry.id   AF-A0A523X433-F1
#
_cell.length_a   1.000
_cell.length_b   1.000
_cell.length_c   1.000
_cell.angle_alpha   90.00
_cell.angle_beta   90.00
_cell.angle_gamma   90.00
#
_symmetry.space_group_name_H-M   'P 1'
#
loop_
_entity.id
_entity.type
_entity.pdbx_description
1 polymer ?
#
loop_
_entity_poly.entity_id
_entity_poly.type
_entity_poly.pdbx_seq_one_letter_code
_entity_poly.pdbx_strand_id
1 'polypeptide(L)' 'YVVQPGENLFRIALKYGVAVEALAVANDISNINLIHPGQRLVIP' A
#
# COMPACT_ATOMS: atom_id res chain seq x y z
N TYR A 1 2.80 4.47 6.63
CA TYR A 1 1.83 3.46 7.09
C TYR A 1 2.53 2.11 7.24
N VAL A 2 2.18 1.30 8.25
CA VAL A 2 2.73 -0.06 8.42
C VAL A 2 1.62 -1.05 8.13
N VAL A 3 1.79 -1.88 7.10
CA VAL A 3 0.82 -2.88 6.68
C VAL A 3 0.49 -3.83 7.82
N GLN A 4 -0.78 -3.98 8.17
CA GLN A 4 -1.23 -4.96 9.16
C GLN A 4 -1.55 -6.32 8.49
N PRO A 5 -1.49 -7.43 9.25
CA PRO A 5 -1.93 -8.73 8.77
C PRO A 5 -3.36 -8.67 8.21
N GLY A 6 -3.56 -9.15 6.98
CA GLY A 6 -4.87 -9.16 6.31
C GLY A 6 -5.25 -7.87 5.59
N GLU A 7 -4.40 -6.84 5.62
CA GLU A 7 -4.56 -5.66 4.77
C GLU A 7 -4.03 -5.87 3.36
N ASN A 8 -4.58 -5.10 2.43
CA ASN A 8 -4.12 -5.03 1.05
C ASN A 8 -3.92 -3.57 0.65
N LEU A 9 -3.14 -3.34 -0.42
CA LEU A 9 -2.80 -1.99 -0.87
C LEU A 9 -4.06 -1.18 -1.24
N PHE A 10 -5.08 -1.86 -1.76
CA PHE A 10 -6.37 -1.25 -2.13
C PHE A 10 -7.09 -0.63 -0.94
N ARG A 11 -7.24 -1.35 0.18
CA ARG A 11 -7.90 -0.83 1.39
C ARG A 11 -7.11 0.30 2.02
N ILE A 12 -5.79 0.21 1.99
CA ILE A 12 -4.91 1.26 2.52
C ILE A 12 -5.07 2.53 1.66
N ALA A 13 -4.97 2.39 0.34
CA ALA A 13 -5.15 3.50 -0.59
C ALA A 13 -6.53 4.17 -0.43
N LEU A 14 -7.60 3.37 -0.37
CA LEU A 14 -8.96 3.85 -0.15
C LEU A 14 -9.11 4.60 1.18
N LYS A 15 -8.50 4.08 2.26
CA LYS A 15 -8.54 4.70 3.59
C LYS A 15 -7.88 6.07 3.61
N TYR A 16 -6.84 6.27 2.80
CA TYR A 16 -6.11 7.53 2.70
C TYR A 16 -6.56 8.41 1.52
N GLY A 17 -7.53 7.96 0.72
CA GLY A 17 -8.03 8.70 -0.44
C GLY A 17 -6.99 8.85 -1.56
N VAL A 18 -5.99 7.95 -1.61
CA VAL A 18 -4.94 7.96 -2.65
C VAL A 18 -5.21 6.88 -3.69
N ALA A 19 -4.70 7.07 -4.90
CA ALA A 19 -4.75 6.02 -5.93
C ALA A 19 -3.81 4.87 -5.55
N VAL A 20 -4.23 3.64 -5.82
CA VAL A 20 -3.45 2.43 -5.52
C VAL A 20 -2.15 2.42 -6.33
N GLU A 21 -2.22 2.89 -7.58
CA GLU A 21 -1.09 3.02 -8.49
C GLU A 21 -0.11 4.08 -7.98
N ALA A 22 -0.60 5.21 -7.49
CA ALA A 22 0.25 6.26 -6.91
C ALA A 22 0.95 5.74 -5.65
N LEU A 23 0.23 4.99 -4.80
CA LEU A 23 0.78 4.36 -3.62
C LEU A 23 1.83 3.30 -3.99
N ALA A 24 1.61 2.51 -5.04
CA ALA A 24 2.55 1.52 -5.53
C ALA A 24 3.83 2.18 -6.08
N VAL A 25 3.68 3.22 -6.91
CA VAL A 25 4.80 3.99 -7.48
C VAL A 25 5.62 4.68 -6.38
N ALA A 26 4.97 5.28 -5.39
CA ALA A 26 5.64 5.93 -4.27
C ALA A 26 6.47 4.96 -3.40
N ASN A 27 6.20 3.65 -3.50
CA ASN A 27 6.84 2.60 -2.70
C ASN A 27 7.63 1.57 -3.53
N ASP A 28 7.85 1.84 -4.82
CA ASP A 28 8.52 0.94 -5.77
C ASP A 28 7.88 -0.48 -5.81
N ILE A 29 6.57 -0.56 -5.61
CA ILE A 29 5.84 -1.83 -5.55
C ILE A 29 5.46 -2.24 -6.97
N SER A 30 6.19 -3.22 -7.48
CA SER A 30 5.90 -3.83 -8.80
C SER A 30 4.64 -4.70 -8.78
N ASN A 31 4.37 -5.40 -7.68
CA ASN A 31 3.19 -6.25 -7.53
C ASN A 31 2.31 -5.76 -6.37
N ILE A 32 1.27 -5.04 -6.75
CA ILE A 32 0.27 -4.41 -5.87
C ILE A 32 -0.45 -5.43 -4.96
N ASN A 33 -0.56 -6.68 -5.42
CA ASN A 33 -1.21 -7.76 -4.68
C ASN A 33 -0.25 -8.50 -3.73
N LEU A 34 1.06 -8.23 -3.83
CA LEU A 34 2.08 -8.88 -3.03
C LEU A 34 2.70 -7.85 -2.06
N ILE A 35 1.98 -7.60 -0.96
CA ILE A 35 2.52 -6.85 0.18
C ILE A 35 2.57 -7.72 1.42
N HIS A 36 3.53 -7.41 2.29
CA HIS A 36 3.75 -8.19 3.50
C HIS A 36 3.37 -7.39 4.75
N PRO A 37 2.76 -8.05 5.76
CA PRO A 37 2.57 -7.43 7.06
C PRO A 37 3.90 -6.94 7.64
N GLY A 38 3.90 -5.73 8.21
CA GLY A 38 5.10 -5.05 8.70
C GLY A 38 5.82 -4.20 7.64
N GLN A 39 5.41 -4.26 6.37
CA GLN A 39 5.97 -3.40 5.32
C GLN A 39 5.60 -1.94 5.59
N ARG A 40 6.60 -1.06 5.48
CA ARG A 40 6.40 0.39 5.58
C ARG A 40 6.03 0.93 4.20
N LEU A 41 4.87 1.55 4.12
CA LEU A 41 4.38 2.26 2.95
C LEU A 41 4.43 3.78 3.19
N VAL A 42 5.01 4.51 2.26
CA VAL A 42 4.91 5.96 2.12
C VAL A 42 3.55 6.26 1.50
N ILE A 43 2.69 6.98 2.22
CA ILE A 43 1.44 7.50 1.65
C ILE A 43 1.80 8.86 1.01
N PRO A 44 1.63 9.04 -0.32
CA PRO A 44 1.85 10.31 -0.99
C PRO A 44 0.77 11.36 -0.66
#